data_AF-A0A0Q6Y7L7-F1
#
_entry.id   AF-A0A0Q6Y7L7-F1
#
_cell.length_a   1.000
_cell.length_b   1.000
_cell.length_c   1.000
_cell.angle_alpha   90.00
_cell.angle_beta   90.00
_cell.angle_gamma   90.00
#
_symmetry.space_group_name_H-M   'P 1'
#
loop_
_entity.id
_entity.type
_entity.pdbx_description
1 polymer ?
#
loop_
_entity_poly.entity_id
_entity_poly.type
_entity_poly.pdbx_seq_one_letter_code
_entity_poly.pdbx_strand_id
1 'polypeptide(L)'
;MTTMGASPVSREFITVQPTREQRTDFARWAIAQDPKVRTVSTMAFAVPPDLFTGMPEHLLVGALVDGHPYVSPDQGQEPTEAADGPELLGVNQPEVEGIPGEPLPEVPQEAYPPDAVPLDVHPAETSDQSDSSAEDGRPKCLDCDRPFKSDRALAAHRRQAHPED
;
A
#
# COMPACT_ATOMS: atom_id res chain seq x y z
N MET A 1 24.76 -39.07 3.30
CA MET A 1 24.99 -37.61 3.20
C MET A 1 23.62 -36.98 3.07
N THR A 2 23.05 -36.56 4.20
CA THR A 2 21.69 -35.99 4.26
C THR A 2 21.79 -34.51 3.95
N THR A 3 21.31 -34.11 2.77
CA THR A 3 21.19 -32.71 2.38
C THR A 3 20.24 -32.04 3.38
N MET A 4 20.77 -31.15 4.22
CA MET A 4 19.97 -30.27 5.06
C MET A 4 19.08 -29.45 4.14
N GLY A 5 17.77 -29.69 4.20
CA GLY A 5 16.78 -28.87 3.52
C GLY A 5 16.87 -27.47 4.08
N ALA A 6 17.42 -26.55 3.29
CA ALA A 6 17.29 -25.13 3.55
C ALA A 6 15.80 -24.84 3.71
N SER A 7 15.39 -24.43 4.91
CA SER A 7 14.08 -23.85 5.14
C SER A 7 13.85 -22.80 4.05
N PRO A 8 12.72 -22.79 3.35
CA PRO A 8 12.44 -21.75 2.38
C PRO A 8 12.46 -20.44 3.15
N VAL A 9 13.48 -19.61 2.91
CA VAL A 9 13.52 -18.23 3.38
C VAL A 9 12.21 -17.64 2.88
N SER A 10 11.33 -17.26 3.81
CA SER A 10 10.06 -16.62 3.48
C SER A 10 10.37 -15.50 2.50
N ARG A 11 9.94 -15.65 1.24
CA ARG A 11 10.24 -14.70 0.17
C ARG A 11 9.57 -13.38 0.57
N GLU A 12 10.34 -12.48 1.15
CA GLU A 12 9.91 -11.12 1.41
C GLU A 12 9.75 -10.44 0.05
N PHE A 13 8.64 -9.72 -0.14
CA PHE A 13 8.36 -9.01 -1.38
C PHE A 13 8.27 -7.52 -1.06
N ILE A 14 8.84 -6.71 -1.93
CA ILE A 14 8.76 -5.25 -1.89
C ILE A 14 7.54 -4.83 -2.69
N THR A 15 6.68 -4.00 -2.12
CA THR A 15 5.48 -3.51 -2.80
C THR A 15 5.82 -2.27 -3.61
N VAL A 16 5.62 -2.31 -4.92
CA VAL A 16 5.88 -1.16 -5.81
C VAL A 16 4.58 -0.72 -6.46
N GLN A 17 4.24 0.56 -6.29
CA GLN A 17 3.09 1.23 -6.88
C GLN A 17 3.57 2.27 -7.91
N PRO A 18 3.67 1.91 -9.19
CA PRO A 18 4.08 2.83 -10.24
C PRO A 18 3.04 3.95 -10.49
N THR A 19 3.52 5.09 -10.99
CA THR A 19 2.66 6.20 -11.42
C THR A 19 1.74 5.76 -12.57
N ARG A 20 0.64 6.49 -12.79
CA ARG A 20 -0.32 6.17 -13.86
C ARG A 20 0.33 6.07 -15.24
N GLU A 21 1.30 6.94 -15.51
CA GLU A 21 2.00 7.02 -16.79
C GLU A 21 2.97 5.84 -16.99
N GLN A 22 3.60 5.36 -15.91
CA GLN A 22 4.60 4.29 -15.97
C GLN A 22 4.02 2.88 -15.82
N ARG A 23 2.72 2.70 -15.51
CA ARG A 23 2.14 1.36 -15.25
C ARG A 23 2.28 0.41 -16.43
N THR A 24 2.15 0.91 -17.65
CA THR A 24 2.21 0.08 -18.85
C THR A 24 3.62 -0.45 -19.07
N ASP A 25 4.64 0.41 -18.93
CA ASP A 25 6.04 0.00 -19.04
C ASP A 25 6.46 -0.89 -17.86
N PHE A 26 5.99 -0.59 -16.64
CA PHE A 26 6.19 -1.46 -15.48
C PHE A 26 5.58 -2.84 -15.70
N ALA A 27 4.34 -2.93 -16.19
CA ALA A 27 3.70 -4.21 -16.48
C ALA A 27 4.46 -4.99 -17.56
N ARG A 28 4.95 -4.31 -18.60
CA ARG A 28 5.77 -4.94 -19.65
C ARG A 28 7.07 -5.50 -19.07
N TRP A 29 7.76 -4.74 -18.22
CA TRP A 29 8.95 -5.18 -17.52
C TRP A 29 8.66 -6.38 -16.61
N ALA A 30 7.59 -6.31 -15.81
CA ALA A 30 7.20 -7.34 -14.84
C ALA A 30 6.90 -8.70 -15.49
N ILE A 31 6.29 -8.72 -16.69
CA ILE A 31 5.98 -9.95 -17.43
C ILE A 31 7.25 -10.66 -17.92
N ALA A 32 8.34 -9.93 -18.13
CA ALA A 32 9.60 -10.47 -18.62
C ALA A 32 10.49 -11.08 -17.52
N GLN A 33 10.14 -10.92 -16.23
CA GLN A 33 10.99 -11.35 -15.12
C GLN A 33 10.84 -12.83 -14.77
N ASP A 34 11.97 -13.44 -14.40
CA ASP A 34 12.05 -14.71 -13.69
C ASP A 34 12.96 -14.54 -12.46
N PRO A 35 12.45 -14.70 -11.21
CA PRO A 35 11.11 -15.14 -10.83
C PRO A 35 10.00 -14.13 -11.14
N LYS A 36 8.78 -14.62 -11.38
CA LYS A 36 7.65 -13.75 -11.73
C LYS A 36 7.29 -12.76 -10.62
N VAL A 37 7.18 -11.49 -11.00
CA VAL A 37 6.56 -10.43 -10.20
C VAL A 37 5.07 -10.74 -10.02
N ARG A 38 4.54 -10.56 -8.81
CA ARG A 38 3.13 -10.80 -8.49
C ARG A 38 2.35 -9.49 -8.48
N THR A 39 1.09 -9.52 -8.86
CA THR A 39 0.18 -8.37 -8.70
C THR A 39 -0.53 -8.49 -7.36
N VAL A 40 -0.36 -7.50 -6.47
CA VAL A 40 -1.03 -7.48 -5.15
C VAL A 40 -2.32 -6.65 -5.17
N SER A 41 -2.39 -5.64 -6.03
CA SER A 41 -3.60 -4.84 -6.26
C SER A 41 -3.63 -4.33 -7.69
N THR A 42 -4.72 -3.66 -8.08
CA THR A 42 -4.83 -3.01 -9.40
C THR A 42 -3.74 -1.97 -9.65
N MET A 43 -3.09 -1.46 -8.59
CA MET A 43 -2.11 -0.39 -8.66
C MET A 43 -0.73 -0.79 -8.15
N ALA A 44 -0.57 -1.98 -7.56
CA ALA A 44 0.66 -2.36 -6.87
C ALA A 44 1.11 -3.78 -7.22
N PHE A 45 2.43 -3.96 -7.25
CA PHE A 45 3.13 -5.18 -7.60
C PHE A 45 4.05 -5.62 -6.47
N ALA A 46 4.06 -6.91 -6.16
CA ALA A 46 5.01 -7.53 -5.25
C ALA A 46 6.23 -7.98 -6.04
N VAL A 47 7.33 -7.25 -5.86
CA VAL A 47 8.60 -7.45 -6.53
C VAL A 47 9.57 -8.17 -5.57
N PRO A 48 10.19 -9.28 -5.97
CA PRO A 48 11.27 -9.90 -5.21
C PRO A 48 12.44 -8.93 -5.01
N PRO A 49 13.12 -8.92 -3.84
CA PRO A 49 14.20 -7.98 -3.55
C PRO A 49 15.35 -8.06 -4.56
N ASP A 50 15.69 -9.26 -5.03
CA ASP A 50 16.71 -9.44 -6.07
C ASP A 50 16.37 -8.67 -7.36
N LEU A 51 15.10 -8.71 -7.79
CA LEU A 51 14.64 -8.02 -8.98
C LEU A 51 14.48 -6.52 -8.77
N PHE A 52 14.21 -6.09 -7.54
CA PHE A 52 14.10 -4.68 -7.22
C PHE A 52 15.42 -3.95 -7.46
N THR A 53 16.55 -4.56 -7.08
CA THR A 53 17.88 -3.96 -7.30
C THR A 53 18.28 -3.81 -8.77
N GLY A 54 17.74 -4.67 -9.66
CA GLY A 54 17.98 -4.63 -11.11
C GLY A 54 16.91 -3.90 -11.90
N MET A 55 15.90 -3.34 -11.22
CA MET A 55 14.80 -2.65 -11.87
C MET A 55 15.28 -1.32 -12.46
N PRO A 56 14.90 -0.99 -13.72
CA PRO A 56 15.33 0.26 -14.32
C PRO A 56 14.69 1.45 -13.60
N GLU A 57 15.54 2.40 -13.20
CA GLU A 57 15.17 3.49 -12.31
C GLU A 57 14.04 4.39 -12.85
N HIS A 58 13.97 4.59 -14.16
CA HIS A 58 12.90 5.39 -14.77
C HIS A 58 11.48 4.84 -14.55
N LEU A 59 11.34 3.57 -14.14
CA LEU A 59 10.06 2.96 -13.73
C LEU A 59 9.72 3.18 -12.25
N LEU A 60 10.70 3.66 -11.48
CA LEU A 60 10.58 3.96 -10.06
C LEU A 60 10.39 5.46 -9.79
N VAL A 61 10.74 6.33 -10.73
CA VAL A 61 10.59 7.79 -10.57
C VAL A 61 9.13 8.14 -10.29
N GLY A 62 8.86 8.65 -9.08
CA GLY A 62 7.52 8.99 -8.60
C GLY A 62 6.65 7.81 -8.17
N ALA A 63 7.18 6.58 -8.19
CA ALA A 63 6.50 5.41 -7.64
C ALA A 63 6.54 5.42 -6.10
N LEU A 64 5.62 4.67 -5.48
CA LEU A 64 5.67 4.36 -4.04
C LEU A 64 6.23 2.94 -3.84
N VAL A 65 7.28 2.83 -3.03
CA VAL A 65 7.93 1.59 -2.60
C VAL A 65 7.59 1.35 -1.14
N ASP A 66 6.82 0.30 -0.85
CA ASP A 66 6.23 -0.01 0.46
C ASP A 66 5.57 1.22 1.12
N GLY A 67 4.85 2.00 0.30
CA GLY A 67 4.16 3.22 0.72
C GLY A 67 5.03 4.48 0.77
N HIS A 68 6.35 4.38 0.55
CA HIS A 68 7.27 5.52 0.58
C HIS A 68 7.61 5.99 -0.84
N PRO A 69 7.66 7.29 -1.13
CA PRO A 69 8.11 7.77 -2.43
C PRO A 69 9.54 7.31 -2.70
N TYR A 70 9.76 6.74 -3.89
CA TYR A 70 11.10 6.37 -4.32
C TYR A 70 11.98 7.61 -4.46
N VAL A 71 13.19 7.54 -3.91
CA VAL A 71 14.23 8.57 -4.02
C VAL A 71 15.42 7.95 -4.73
N SER A 72 15.81 8.52 -5.87
CA SER A 72 16.99 8.07 -6.61
C SER A 72 18.26 8.32 -5.79
N PRO A 73 19.17 7.33 -5.68
CA PRO A 73 20.42 7.52 -4.92
C PRO A 73 21.30 8.63 -5.51
N ASP A 74 21.25 8.84 -6.83
CA ASP A 74 21.97 9.92 -7.52
C ASP A 74 21.49 11.32 -7.10
N GLN A 75 20.20 11.44 -6.79
CA GLN A 75 19.57 12.68 -6.33
C GLN A 75 19.99 13.06 -4.90
N GLY A 76 20.52 12.10 -4.12
CA GLY A 76 21.12 12.33 -2.81
C GLY A 76 22.61 12.64 -2.85
N GLN A 77 23.23 12.59 -4.03
CA GLN A 77 24.67 12.80 -4.23
C GLN A 77 25.00 14.11 -4.97
N GLU A 78 24.06 15.06 -5.00
CA GLU A 78 24.45 16.44 -5.24
C GLU A 78 25.35 16.85 -4.06
N PRO A 79 26.63 17.22 -4.31
CA PRO A 79 27.39 17.95 -3.31
C PRO A 79 26.52 19.15 -2.98
N THR A 80 26.28 19.39 -1.70
CA THR A 80 25.61 20.59 -1.21
C THR A 80 26.55 21.78 -1.49
N GLU A 81 26.70 22.15 -2.76
CA GLU A 81 27.45 23.30 -3.22
C GLU A 81 26.50 24.49 -3.10
N ALA A 82 26.56 25.12 -1.92
CA ALA A 82 26.26 26.51 -1.66
C ALA A 82 24.97 27.06 -2.32
N ALA A 83 23.81 26.63 -1.84
CA ALA A 83 22.64 27.49 -1.87
C ALA A 83 22.80 28.56 -0.78
N ASP A 84 23.35 29.70 -1.19
CA ASP A 84 23.24 30.98 -0.48
C ASP A 84 21.75 31.33 -0.35
N GLY A 85 21.17 30.96 0.79
CA GLY A 85 19.79 31.24 1.20
C GLY A 85 19.81 31.47 2.72
N PRO A 86 19.12 32.50 3.23
CA PRO A 86 19.43 33.07 4.53
C PRO A 86 19.20 32.06 5.66
N GLU A 87 20.19 32.01 6.55
CA GLU A 87 20.29 31.23 7.78
C GLU A 87 18.95 30.78 8.39
N LEU A 88 18.70 29.46 8.34
CA LEU A 88 17.96 28.77 9.39
C LEU A 88 18.97 28.05 10.30
N LEU A 89 19.78 28.84 10.99
CA LEU A 89 20.50 28.40 12.19
C LEU A 89 19.45 28.05 13.26
N GLY A 90 19.21 26.75 13.50
CA GLY A 90 18.25 26.41 14.55
C GLY A 90 18.01 24.97 14.94
N VAL A 91 18.84 23.96 14.60
CA VAL A 91 18.69 22.62 15.19
C VAL A 91 20.04 21.95 15.46
N ASN A 92 20.85 22.60 16.31
CA ASN A 92 21.74 21.88 17.24
C ASN A 92 21.08 21.93 18.62
N GLN A 93 19.91 21.31 18.77
CA GLN A 93 19.39 21.03 20.11
C GLN A 93 19.89 19.64 20.51
N PRO A 94 20.55 19.47 21.67
CA PRO A 94 20.79 18.14 22.20
C PRO A 94 19.43 17.49 22.42
N GLU A 95 19.24 16.27 21.93
CA GLU A 95 18.11 15.42 22.30
C GLU A 95 18.17 15.23 23.82
N VAL A 96 17.39 16.03 24.55
CA VAL A 96 17.15 15.79 25.97
C VAL A 96 16.15 14.64 26.02
N GLU A 97 16.65 13.44 26.32
CA GLU A 97 15.81 12.30 26.69
C GLU A 97 14.84 12.77 27.80
N GLY A 98 13.55 12.83 27.47
CA GLY A 98 12.51 13.23 28.42
C GLY A 98 12.49 12.28 29.62
N ILE A 99 12.70 12.81 30.81
CA ILE A 99 12.63 12.05 32.05
C ILE A 99 11.15 11.69 32.29
N PRO A 100 10.79 10.41 32.48
CA PRO A 100 9.40 10.02 32.72
C PRO A 100 8.82 10.73 33.95
N GLY A 101 7.79 11.56 33.74
CA GLY A 101 7.08 12.28 34.81
C GLY A 101 7.14 13.81 34.73
N GLU A 102 7.90 14.38 33.80
CA GLU A 102 7.89 15.83 33.58
C GLU A 102 6.71 16.24 32.66
N PRO A 103 5.90 17.25 33.04
CA PRO A 103 4.79 17.70 32.21
C PRO A 103 5.33 18.30 30.91
N LEU A 104 4.79 17.87 29.77
CA LEU A 104 5.13 18.43 28.47
C LEU A 104 4.99 19.96 28.47
N PRO A 105 5.92 20.69 27.83
CA PRO A 105 5.78 22.13 27.68
C PRO A 105 4.47 22.45 26.95
N GLU A 106 3.71 23.37 27.53
CA GLU A 106 2.42 23.80 26.99
C GLU A 106 2.65 24.50 25.64
N VAL A 107 2.06 23.95 24.59
CA VAL A 107 2.21 24.50 23.23
C VAL A 107 1.54 25.87 23.19
N PRO A 108 2.23 26.95 22.75
CA PRO A 108 1.62 28.27 22.64
C PRO A 108 0.43 28.25 21.69
N GLN A 109 -0.68 28.90 22.06
CA GLN A 109 -1.88 28.98 21.21
C GLN A 109 -1.61 29.66 19.85
N GLU A 110 -0.52 30.42 19.74
CA GLU A 110 -0.03 31.03 18.50
C GLU A 110 0.43 30.00 17.44
N ALA A 111 0.66 28.73 17.84
CA ALA A 111 0.94 27.64 16.90
C ALA A 111 -0.29 27.21 16.08
N TYR A 112 -1.50 27.62 16.49
CA TYR A 112 -2.72 27.37 15.73
C TYR A 112 -3.10 28.61 14.92
N PRO A 113 -3.22 28.51 13.58
CA PRO A 113 -3.71 29.62 12.77
C PRO A 113 -5.15 29.97 13.18
N PRO A 114 -5.59 31.23 13.04
CA PRO A 114 -6.91 31.69 13.49
C PRO A 114 -8.10 31.04 12.76
N ASP A 115 -7.84 30.25 11.72
CA ASP A 115 -8.83 29.49 10.95
C ASP A 115 -8.91 28.01 11.39
N ALA A 116 -8.19 27.61 12.45
CA ALA A 116 -8.23 26.25 12.97
C ALA A 116 -9.59 25.97 13.64
N VAL A 117 -10.48 25.31 12.90
CA VAL A 117 -11.76 24.81 13.44
C VAL A 117 -11.52 23.46 14.11
N PRO A 118 -11.80 23.31 15.42
CA PRO A 118 -11.78 22.01 16.09
C PRO A 118 -12.80 21.08 15.43
N LEU A 119 -12.35 19.95 14.92
CA LEU A 119 -13.25 18.92 14.40
C LEU A 119 -14.01 18.30 15.58
N ASP A 120 -15.34 18.43 15.54
CA ASP A 120 -16.24 17.76 16.46
C ASP A 120 -16.06 16.25 16.31
N VAL A 121 -15.50 15.60 17.33
CA VAL A 121 -15.40 14.14 17.42
C VAL A 121 -16.79 13.59 17.71
N HIS A 122 -17.63 13.55 16.68
CA HIS A 122 -18.82 12.72 16.70
C HIS A 122 -18.39 11.26 16.91
N PRO A 123 -18.89 10.55 17.94
CA PRO A 123 -18.64 9.13 18.06
C PRO A 123 -19.14 8.43 16.79
N ALA A 124 -18.33 7.50 16.30
CA ALA A 124 -18.58 6.73 15.10
C ALA A 124 -20.00 6.13 15.12
N GLU A 125 -20.92 6.78 14.41
CA GLU A 125 -22.20 6.20 14.04
C GLU A 125 -21.89 4.95 13.22
N THR A 126 -22.34 3.82 13.77
CA THR A 126 -22.13 2.48 13.28
C THR A 126 -22.70 2.30 11.87
N SER A 127 -21.92 2.63 10.84
CA SER A 127 -22.21 2.24 9.46
C SER A 127 -21.77 0.80 9.22
N ASP A 128 -22.49 -0.15 9.82
CA ASP A 128 -22.55 -1.54 9.32
C ASP A 128 -23.87 -2.21 9.76
N GLN A 129 -24.99 -1.63 9.33
CA GLN A 129 -26.26 -2.34 9.28
C GLN A 129 -26.94 -2.01 7.96
N SER A 130 -26.37 -2.51 6.87
CA SER A 130 -27.13 -2.70 5.62
C SER A 130 -27.79 -4.07 5.63
N ASP A 131 -29.03 -4.01 6.12
CA ASP A 131 -30.23 -4.57 5.49
C ASP A 131 -30.31 -6.10 5.30
N SER A 132 -30.82 -6.74 6.36
CA SER A 132 -31.53 -8.01 6.28
C SER A 132 -32.91 -7.79 5.62
N SER A 133 -32.96 -7.68 4.29
CA SER A 133 -34.19 -7.94 3.55
C SER A 133 -34.21 -9.38 3.04
N ALA A 134 -34.90 -10.24 3.79
CA ALA A 134 -35.75 -11.27 3.18
C ALA A 134 -36.90 -10.49 2.49
N GLU A 135 -37.42 -10.81 1.31
CA GLU A 135 -37.99 -12.09 0.89
C GLU A 135 -38.08 -12.16 -0.66
N ASP A 136 -38.26 -13.39 -1.16
CA ASP A 136 -38.81 -13.75 -2.49
C ASP A 136 -38.24 -13.11 -3.76
N GLY A 137 -37.06 -13.56 -4.17
CA GLY A 137 -36.52 -13.25 -5.50
C GLY A 137 -35.05 -13.61 -5.73
N ARG A 138 -34.39 -14.23 -4.75
CA ARG A 138 -32.97 -14.60 -4.84
C ARG A 138 -32.80 -15.70 -5.88
N PRO A 139 -31.96 -15.49 -6.92
CA PRO A 139 -31.74 -16.51 -7.94
C PRO A 139 -31.06 -17.72 -7.31
N LYS A 140 -31.60 -18.92 -7.56
CA LYS A 140 -31.08 -20.19 -7.05
C LYS A 140 -30.58 -21.08 -8.18
N CYS A 141 -29.51 -21.81 -7.92
CA CYS A 141 -28.97 -22.75 -8.90
C CYS A 141 -29.94 -23.91 -9.11
N LEU A 142 -30.27 -24.26 -10.35
CA LEU A 142 -31.21 -25.37 -10.65
C LEU A 142 -30.60 -26.76 -10.40
N ASP A 143 -29.26 -26.86 -10.42
CA ASP A 143 -28.54 -28.12 -10.25
C ASP A 143 -28.35 -28.52 -8.77
N CYS A 144 -28.27 -27.54 -7.85
CA CYS A 144 -28.02 -27.80 -6.42
C CYS A 144 -28.91 -27.01 -5.45
N ASP A 145 -29.90 -26.25 -5.95
CA ASP A 145 -30.88 -25.42 -5.22
C ASP A 145 -30.29 -24.38 -4.26
N ARG A 146 -28.98 -24.09 -4.31
CA ARG A 146 -28.37 -23.07 -3.46
C ARG A 146 -28.88 -21.67 -3.83
N PRO A 147 -29.33 -20.86 -2.85
CA PRO A 147 -29.75 -19.48 -3.09
C PRO A 147 -28.53 -18.56 -3.18
N PHE A 148 -28.55 -17.62 -4.12
CA PHE A 148 -27.48 -16.65 -4.33
C PHE A 148 -27.97 -15.22 -4.15
N LYS A 149 -27.03 -14.34 -3.80
CA LYS A 149 -27.31 -12.91 -3.58
C LYS A 149 -27.57 -12.14 -4.89
N SER A 150 -27.14 -12.67 -6.03
CA SER A 150 -27.28 -12.04 -7.35
C SER A 150 -27.11 -13.05 -8.49
N ASP A 151 -27.63 -12.72 -9.68
CA ASP A 151 -27.53 -13.58 -10.88
C ASP A 151 -26.06 -13.82 -11.30
N ARG A 152 -25.21 -12.80 -11.16
CA ARG A 152 -23.76 -12.91 -11.41
C ARG A 152 -23.09 -13.94 -10.51
N ALA A 153 -23.49 -14.03 -9.24
CA ALA A 153 -22.95 -15.02 -8.31
C ALA A 153 -23.41 -16.45 -8.68
N LEU A 154 -24.67 -16.61 -9.11
CA LEU A 154 -25.19 -17.87 -9.63
C LEU A 154 -24.44 -18.32 -10.89
N ALA A 155 -24.23 -17.41 -11.86
CA ALA A 155 -23.53 -17.72 -13.10
C ALA A 155 -22.08 -18.17 -12.87
N ALA A 156 -21.38 -17.52 -11.94
CA ALA A 156 -20.03 -17.93 -11.55
C ALA A 156 -20.03 -19.30 -10.85
N HIS A 157 -21.00 -19.54 -9.97
CA HIS A 157 -21.15 -20.83 -9.29
C HIS A 157 -21.38 -21.98 -10.27
N ARG A 158 -22.27 -21.81 -11.26
CA ARG A 158 -22.55 -22.85 -12.26
C ARG A 158 -21.28 -23.28 -13.00
N ARG A 159 -20.46 -22.33 -13.44
CA ARG A 159 -19.20 -22.63 -14.15
C ARG A 159 -18.15 -23.36 -13.30
N GLN A 160 -18.17 -23.16 -11.98
CA GLN A 160 -17.18 -23.71 -11.07
C GLN A 160 -17.60 -25.05 -10.48
N ALA A 161 -18.87 -25.19 -10.12
CA ALA A 161 -19.40 -26.36 -9.42
C ALA A 161 -20.09 -27.37 -10.34
N HIS A 162 -20.57 -26.92 -11.50
CA HIS A 162 -21.24 -27.74 -12.52
C HIS A 162 -20.56 -27.56 -13.89
N PRO A 163 -19.25 -27.87 -14.01
CA PRO A 163 -18.62 -27.93 -15.32
C PRO A 163 -19.30 -29.04 -16.14
N GLU A 164 -19.84 -28.66 -17.29
CA GLU A 164 -20.36 -29.56 -18.30
C GLU A 164 -19.23 -30.44 -18.86
N ASP A 165 -19.38 -31.76 -18.73
CA ASP A 165 -18.50 -32.80 -19.32
C ASP A 165 -18.88 -33.05 -20.78
#